data_AF-A0A1T5GA43-F1
#
_entry.id   AF-A0A1T5GA43-F1
#
_cell.length_a   1.000
_cell.length_b   1.000
_cell.length_c   1.000
_cell.angle_alpha   90.00
_cell.angle_beta   90.00
_cell.angle_gamma   90.00
#
_symmetry.space_group_name_H-M   'P 1'
#
loop_
_entity.id
_entity.type
_entity.pdbx_description
1 polymer ?
#
loop_
_entity_poly.entity_id
_entity_poly.type
_entity_poly.pdbx_seq_one_letter_code
_entity_poly.pdbx_strand_id
1 'polypeptide(L)'
;MNYLREHIIPEARVHYAVTNTGGSSPNVVQPYAEVTYLIRAPKKHQVQEIYQRVENIAKGATLMTETSLEIAFEGAASNLIPNKTLYGAMQKQIIDLGMPTYTGEDEQHAQAIFNTFTPEIQASALVGLKKDDAMQLQGKVIADHIPSVLPEFILGGSTDVGDVSWNVPTVQCTTVCMALGTPLHTWQVVSQGVMPIAHKGMLQAAKIMACTAVDLIDNPALIEEAKKEWKERLDGETYVSLIPEGKMPPKF
;
A
#
# COMPACT_ATOMS: atom_id res chain seq x y z
N MET A 1 -3.50 17.30 18.43
CA MET A 1 -2.93 16.70 17.18
C MET A 1 -3.16 17.55 15.94
N ASN A 2 -4.32 18.21 15.75
CA ASN A 2 -4.59 18.93 14.48
C ASN A 2 -3.57 20.01 14.11
N TYR A 3 -3.11 20.83 15.07
CA TYR A 3 -2.05 21.82 14.82
C TYR A 3 -0.68 21.21 14.47
N LEU A 4 -0.40 19.97 14.88
CA LEU A 4 0.85 19.30 14.50
C LEU A 4 0.96 19.13 12.98
N ARG A 5 -0.17 19.03 12.27
CA ARG A 5 -0.21 18.84 10.81
C ARG A 5 0.43 20.00 10.04
N GLU A 6 0.41 21.21 10.60
CA GLU A 6 1.07 22.41 10.03
C GLU A 6 2.59 22.43 10.28
N HIS A 7 3.09 21.49 11.09
CA HIS A 7 4.48 21.45 11.54
C HIS A 7 5.17 20.11 11.21
N ILE A 8 4.61 19.34 10.28
CA ILE A 8 5.20 18.13 9.71
C ILE A 8 5.32 18.29 8.20
N ILE A 9 6.06 17.40 7.55
CA ILE A 9 6.24 17.46 6.09
C ILE A 9 4.88 17.34 5.35
N PRO A 10 4.70 18.03 4.19
CA PRO A 10 3.45 18.01 3.44
C PRO A 10 3.00 16.63 2.97
N GLU A 11 3.90 15.66 2.86
CA GLU A 11 3.61 14.27 2.45
C GLU A 11 3.13 13.41 3.63
N ALA A 12 3.39 13.84 4.86
CA ALA A 12 2.98 13.11 6.04
C ALA A 12 1.48 13.27 6.31
N ARG A 13 0.88 12.24 6.88
CA ARG A 13 -0.52 12.22 7.26
C ARG A 13 -0.65 11.70 8.68
N VAL A 14 -1.45 12.41 9.47
CA VAL A 14 -1.94 11.94 10.77
C VAL A 14 -3.45 11.84 10.63
N HIS A 15 -3.95 10.62 10.68
CA HIS A 15 -5.37 10.27 10.71
C HIS A 15 -5.74 9.79 12.10
N TYR A 16 -7.01 9.94 12.47
CA TYR A 16 -7.51 9.45 13.74
C TYR A 16 -8.98 9.08 13.68
N ALA A 17 -9.39 8.20 14.57
CA ALA A 17 -10.78 7.86 14.82
C ALA A 17 -11.00 7.76 16.33
N VAL A 18 -12.01 8.46 16.85
CA VAL A 18 -12.43 8.28 18.25
C VAL A 18 -13.21 6.98 18.30
N THR A 19 -12.63 5.97 18.95
CA THR A 19 -13.19 4.61 19.07
C THR A 19 -14.06 4.48 20.31
N ASN A 20 -13.83 5.32 21.33
CA ASN A 20 -14.70 5.44 22.49
C ASN A 20 -14.79 6.90 22.94
N THR A 21 -16.00 7.48 22.88
CA THR A 21 -16.26 8.86 23.35
C THR A 21 -16.36 8.99 24.86
N GLY A 22 -16.31 7.86 25.58
CA GLY A 22 -16.38 7.77 27.04
C GLY A 22 -17.77 7.61 27.63
N GLY A 23 -18.81 7.83 26.82
CA GLY A 23 -20.21 7.69 27.22
C GLY A 23 -21.13 8.43 26.27
N SER A 24 -22.43 8.37 26.55
CA SER A 24 -23.51 8.99 25.76
C SER A 24 -24.24 10.11 26.50
N SER A 25 -23.97 10.32 27.79
CA SER A 25 -24.70 11.28 28.62
C SER A 25 -23.99 12.64 28.68
N PRO A 26 -24.60 13.73 28.19
CA PRO A 26 -23.93 15.03 28.08
C PRO A 26 -23.70 15.75 29.42
N ASN A 27 -24.40 15.33 30.49
CA ASN A 27 -24.27 15.89 31.84
C ASN A 27 -23.38 15.04 32.77
N VAL A 28 -22.74 13.99 32.25
CA VAL A 28 -21.85 13.11 33.02
C VAL A 28 -20.42 13.35 32.54
N VAL A 29 -19.50 13.55 33.48
CA VAL A 29 -18.07 13.60 33.19
C VAL A 29 -17.60 12.17 32.91
N GLN A 30 -17.05 11.93 31.73
CA GLN A 30 -16.67 10.59 31.31
C GLN A 30 -15.30 10.20 31.89
N PRO A 31 -15.15 8.99 32.47
CA PRO A 31 -13.91 8.57 33.13
C PRO A 31 -12.86 8.00 32.17
N TYR A 32 -13.24 7.67 30.93
CA TYR A 32 -12.39 7.03 29.93
C TYR A 32 -12.72 7.58 28.55
N ALA A 33 -11.75 7.68 27.67
CA ALA A 33 -11.96 7.94 26.25
C ALA A 33 -10.84 7.29 25.45
N GLU A 34 -11.12 6.91 24.21
CA GLU A 34 -10.18 6.18 23.35
C GLU A 34 -10.17 6.77 21.94
N VAL A 35 -8.97 6.85 21.38
CA VAL A 35 -8.72 7.32 20.03
C VAL A 35 -7.57 6.53 19.42
N THR A 36 -7.78 5.99 18.22
CA THR A 36 -6.73 5.36 17.42
C THR A 36 -6.13 6.39 16.46
N TYR A 37 -4.81 6.39 16.33
CA TYR A 37 -4.06 7.24 15.40
C TYR A 37 -3.32 6.39 14.36
N LEU A 38 -3.39 6.81 13.09
CA LEU A 38 -2.59 6.25 12.00
C LEU A 38 -1.68 7.35 11.43
N ILE A 39 -0.37 7.10 11.49
CA ILE A 39 0.67 8.03 11.04
C ILE A 39 1.33 7.44 9.78
N ARG A 40 1.45 8.25 8.73
CA ARG A 40 2.13 7.88 7.48
C ARG A 40 3.10 8.98 7.08
N ALA A 41 4.29 8.60 6.63
CA ALA A 41 5.26 9.48 6.01
C ALA A 41 6.08 8.68 4.97
N PRO A 42 6.76 9.33 4.01
CA PRO A 42 7.56 8.64 2.99
C PRO A 42 8.70 7.78 3.53
N LYS A 43 9.28 8.11 4.68
CA LYS A 43 10.40 7.37 5.29
C LYS A 43 10.09 6.96 6.72
N LYS A 44 10.61 5.80 7.13
CA LYS A 44 10.40 5.23 8.47
C LYS A 44 10.81 6.17 9.62
N HIS A 45 11.94 6.87 9.50
CA HIS A 45 12.42 7.80 10.55
C HIS A 45 11.46 8.98 10.75
N GLN A 46 10.85 9.48 9.67
CA GLN A 46 9.86 10.56 9.73
C GLN A 46 8.61 10.13 10.49
N VAL A 47 8.17 8.86 10.32
CA VAL A 47 7.06 8.30 11.10
C VAL A 47 7.42 8.26 12.59
N GLN A 48 8.63 7.84 12.94
CA GLN A 48 9.08 7.78 14.34
C GLN A 48 9.13 9.18 14.98
N GLU A 49 9.66 10.17 14.28
CA GLU A 49 9.69 11.56 14.75
C GLU A 49 8.28 12.12 14.99
N ILE A 50 7.36 11.88 14.05
CA ILE A 50 5.97 12.33 14.17
C ILE A 50 5.27 11.58 15.31
N TYR A 51 5.48 10.27 15.45
CA TYR A 51 4.95 9.46 16.53
C TYR A 51 5.39 10.00 17.90
N GLN A 52 6.67 10.32 18.07
CA GLN A 52 7.17 10.90 19.32
C GLN A 52 6.50 12.24 19.66
N ARG A 53 6.21 13.07 18.65
CA ARG A 53 5.50 14.34 18.85
C ARG A 53 4.03 14.12 19.17
N VAL A 54 3.36 13.16 18.54
CA VAL A 54 1.99 12.75 18.88
C VAL A 54 1.95 12.26 20.33
N GLU A 55 2.89 11.42 20.75
CA GLU A 55 3.00 10.95 22.13
C GLU A 55 3.17 12.11 23.12
N ASN A 56 4.07 13.05 22.83
CA ASN A 56 4.30 14.22 23.68
C ASN A 56 3.07 15.13 23.80
N ILE A 57 2.28 15.28 22.73
CA ILE A 57 1.02 16.03 22.78
C ILE A 57 0.00 15.30 23.66
N ALA A 58 -0.09 13.97 23.58
CA ALA A 58 -0.99 13.20 24.44
C ALA A 58 -0.60 13.32 25.92
N LYS A 59 0.71 13.22 26.23
CA LYS A 59 1.25 13.49 27.57
C LYS A 59 0.95 14.92 28.03
N GLY A 60 1.10 15.91 27.15
CA GLY A 60 0.73 17.30 27.44
C GLY A 60 -0.75 17.45 27.81
N ALA A 61 -1.65 16.76 27.13
CA ALA A 61 -3.08 16.77 27.47
C ALA A 61 -3.34 16.18 28.86
N THR A 62 -2.68 15.07 29.23
CA THR A 62 -2.83 14.50 30.58
C THR A 62 -2.42 15.46 31.69
N LEU A 63 -1.37 16.25 31.45
CA LEU A 63 -0.91 17.26 32.40
C LEU A 63 -1.94 18.38 32.57
N MET A 64 -2.61 18.79 31.50
CA MET A 64 -3.63 19.84 31.54
C MET A 64 -4.91 19.40 32.26
N THR A 65 -5.25 18.11 32.20
CA THR A 65 -6.53 17.59 32.69
C THR A 65 -6.40 16.73 33.95
N GLU A 66 -5.20 16.57 34.49
CA GLU A 66 -4.90 15.70 35.63
C GLU A 66 -5.39 14.25 35.43
N THR A 67 -5.24 13.73 34.21
CA THR A 67 -5.63 12.36 33.84
C THR A 67 -4.42 11.45 33.62
N SER A 68 -4.67 10.16 33.39
CA SER A 68 -3.65 9.19 32.95
C SER A 68 -3.79 8.87 31.46
N LEU A 69 -2.70 8.41 30.85
CA LEU A 69 -2.67 7.94 29.47
C LEU A 69 -2.12 6.51 29.40
N GLU A 70 -2.82 5.67 28.65
CA GLU A 70 -2.32 4.37 28.19
C GLU A 70 -2.16 4.44 26.67
N ILE A 71 -1.06 3.88 26.15
CA ILE A 71 -0.79 3.81 24.71
C ILE A 71 -0.68 2.34 24.31
N ALA A 72 -1.68 1.89 23.55
CA ALA A 72 -1.64 0.61 22.86
C ALA A 72 -1.03 0.78 21.46
N PHE A 73 0.07 0.08 21.19
CA PHE A 73 0.67 0.04 19.85
C PHE A 73 0.01 -1.07 19.03
N GLU A 74 -0.65 -0.72 17.93
CA GLU A 74 -1.38 -1.68 17.09
C GLU A 74 -0.49 -2.28 15.99
N GLY A 75 0.38 -1.49 15.36
CA GLY A 75 1.22 -1.97 14.26
C GLY A 75 1.97 -0.84 13.55
N ALA A 76 2.96 -1.23 12.75
CA ALA A 76 3.68 -0.34 11.85
C ALA A 76 4.25 -1.13 10.68
N ALA A 77 4.55 -0.43 9.58
CA ALA A 77 5.24 -0.98 8.43
C ALA A 77 6.29 0.01 7.94
N SER A 78 7.42 -0.51 7.49
CA SER A 78 8.49 0.32 6.92
C SER A 78 8.17 0.75 5.48
N ASN A 79 8.76 1.84 5.00
CA ASN A 79 8.66 2.20 3.57
C ASN A 79 9.34 1.11 2.70
N LEU A 80 8.86 0.91 1.47
CA LEU A 80 9.49 -0.05 0.53
C LEU A 80 10.87 0.45 0.07
N ILE A 81 11.81 -0.47 -0.16
CA ILE A 81 13.08 -0.24 -0.86
C ILE A 81 12.93 -0.75 -2.31
N PRO A 82 12.81 0.13 -3.31
CA PRO A 82 12.64 -0.29 -4.71
C PRO A 82 13.88 -1.00 -5.25
N ASN A 83 13.68 -1.89 -6.23
CA ASN A 83 14.77 -2.56 -6.92
C ASN A 83 14.47 -2.62 -8.42
N LYS A 84 15.20 -1.82 -9.21
CA LYS A 84 15.00 -1.68 -10.65
C LYS A 84 15.47 -2.92 -11.40
N THR A 85 16.54 -3.57 -10.96
CA THR A 85 17.02 -4.82 -11.56
C THR A 85 15.97 -5.91 -11.50
N LEU A 86 15.39 -6.18 -10.32
CA LEU A 86 14.33 -7.18 -10.16
C LEU A 86 13.04 -6.77 -10.88
N TYR A 87 12.70 -5.48 -10.87
CA TYR A 87 11.57 -4.97 -11.64
C TYR A 87 11.75 -5.21 -13.14
N GLY A 88 12.93 -4.96 -13.69
CA GLY A 88 13.25 -5.24 -15.10
C GLY A 88 13.14 -6.72 -15.44
N ALA A 89 13.64 -7.60 -14.56
CA ALA A 89 13.49 -9.04 -14.73
C ALA A 89 12.00 -9.45 -14.76
N MET A 90 11.18 -8.92 -13.85
CA MET A 90 9.74 -9.20 -13.83
C MET A 90 8.99 -8.59 -15.01
N GLN A 91 9.32 -7.36 -15.40
CA GLN A 91 8.72 -6.64 -16.54
C GLN A 91 8.89 -7.44 -17.84
N LYS A 92 10.07 -8.03 -18.06
CA LYS A 92 10.33 -8.92 -19.19
C LYS A 92 9.34 -10.08 -19.19
N GLN A 93 9.12 -10.75 -18.05
CA GLN A 93 8.15 -11.86 -17.95
C GLN A 93 6.70 -11.40 -18.18
N ILE A 94 6.33 -10.20 -17.71
CA ILE A 94 5.00 -9.62 -17.98
C ILE A 94 4.79 -9.44 -19.50
N ILE A 95 5.81 -8.93 -20.20
CA ILE A 95 5.75 -8.73 -21.65
C ILE A 95 5.71 -10.07 -22.39
N ASP A 96 6.59 -11.00 -22.03
CA ASP A 96 6.72 -12.30 -22.72
C ASP A 96 5.48 -13.20 -22.52
N LEU A 97 4.89 -13.19 -21.32
CA LEU A 97 3.68 -13.96 -21.01
C LEU A 97 2.39 -13.27 -21.48
N GLY A 98 2.43 -11.96 -21.68
CA GLY A 98 1.28 -11.15 -22.06
C GLY A 98 0.19 -11.06 -20.98
N MET A 99 -1.03 -10.70 -21.42
CA MET A 99 -2.19 -10.52 -20.56
C MET A 99 -3.08 -11.78 -20.51
N PRO A 100 -3.85 -11.99 -19.42
CA PRO A 100 -4.86 -13.05 -19.40
C PRO A 100 -5.92 -12.82 -20.46
N THR A 101 -6.51 -13.89 -20.99
CA THR A 101 -7.69 -13.79 -21.86
C THR A 101 -8.96 -13.65 -21.03
N TYR A 102 -9.70 -12.58 -21.27
CA TYR A 102 -11.00 -12.33 -20.65
C TYR A 102 -12.14 -12.78 -21.57
N THR A 103 -13.24 -13.23 -20.97
CA THR A 103 -14.47 -13.61 -21.67
C THR A 103 -15.44 -12.45 -21.71
N GLY A 104 -16.46 -12.51 -22.57
CA GLY A 104 -17.55 -11.53 -22.55
C GLY A 104 -18.30 -11.47 -21.21
N GLU A 105 -18.31 -12.57 -20.44
CA GLU A 105 -18.85 -12.58 -19.08
C GLU A 105 -18.00 -11.75 -18.11
N ASP A 106 -16.66 -11.83 -18.20
CA ASP A 106 -15.77 -10.98 -17.41
C ASP A 106 -16.00 -9.50 -17.74
N GLU A 107 -16.14 -9.16 -19.03
CA GLU A 107 -16.40 -7.79 -19.48
C GLU A 107 -17.76 -7.28 -18.96
N GLN A 108 -18.81 -8.09 -19.05
CA GLN A 108 -20.13 -7.74 -18.51
C GLN A 108 -20.09 -7.51 -17.00
N HIS A 109 -19.38 -8.37 -16.27
CA HIS A 109 -19.21 -8.21 -14.83
C HIS A 109 -18.42 -6.93 -14.49
N ALA A 110 -17.29 -6.71 -15.17
CA ALA A 110 -16.48 -5.52 -14.97
C ALA A 110 -17.25 -4.24 -15.34
N GLN A 111 -18.07 -4.28 -16.39
CA GLN A 111 -18.96 -3.18 -16.76
C GLN A 111 -20.01 -2.89 -15.68
N ALA A 112 -20.62 -3.94 -15.12
CA ALA A 112 -21.58 -3.78 -14.03
C ALA A 112 -20.95 -3.10 -12.81
N ILE A 113 -19.72 -3.48 -12.44
CA ILE A 113 -18.95 -2.82 -11.38
C ILE A 113 -18.63 -1.37 -11.75
N PHE A 114 -18.12 -1.13 -12.96
CA PHE A 114 -17.75 0.21 -13.43
C PHE A 114 -18.94 1.19 -13.41
N ASN A 115 -20.15 0.69 -13.69
CA ASN A 115 -21.39 1.48 -13.64
C ASN A 115 -21.80 1.88 -12.21
N THR A 116 -21.22 1.26 -11.16
CA THR A 116 -21.44 1.69 -9.76
C THR A 116 -20.58 2.87 -9.36
N PHE A 117 -19.56 3.21 -10.15
CA PHE A 117 -18.62 4.28 -9.84
C PHE A 117 -19.22 5.65 -10.15
N THR A 118 -18.89 6.65 -9.33
CA THR A 118 -19.20 8.04 -9.65
C THR A 118 -18.33 8.51 -10.83
N PRO A 119 -18.72 9.58 -11.55
CA PRO A 119 -17.91 10.12 -12.64
C PRO A 119 -16.47 10.47 -12.23
N GLU A 120 -16.26 10.90 -10.99
CA GLU A 120 -14.95 11.22 -10.44
C GLU A 120 -14.08 9.97 -10.29
N ILE A 121 -14.64 8.87 -9.81
CA ILE A 121 -13.93 7.59 -9.69
C ILE A 121 -13.59 7.05 -11.08
N GLN A 122 -14.53 7.10 -12.02
CA GLN A 122 -14.30 6.69 -13.41
C GLN A 122 -13.17 7.52 -14.07
N ALA A 123 -13.15 8.84 -13.85
CA ALA A 123 -12.10 9.71 -14.34
C ALA A 123 -10.73 9.43 -13.69
N SER A 124 -10.71 8.93 -12.45
CA SER A 124 -9.48 8.57 -11.74
C SER A 124 -8.84 7.25 -12.20
N ALA A 125 -9.58 6.42 -12.96
CA ALA A 125 -9.16 5.06 -13.31
C ALA A 125 -7.82 4.98 -14.08
N LEU A 126 -7.45 6.05 -14.77
CA LEU A 126 -6.24 6.14 -15.60
C LEU A 126 -5.19 7.10 -15.02
N VAL A 127 -5.44 7.68 -13.85
CA VAL A 127 -4.51 8.62 -13.19
C VAL A 127 -3.24 7.89 -12.80
N GLY A 128 -2.10 8.51 -13.11
CA GLY A 128 -0.77 7.94 -12.83
C GLY A 128 -0.16 7.18 -14.01
N LEU A 129 -0.92 6.88 -15.06
CA LEU A 129 -0.38 6.32 -16.30
C LEU A 129 0.24 7.40 -17.20
N LYS A 130 1.14 7.00 -18.11
CA LYS A 130 1.56 7.87 -19.20
C LYS A 130 0.39 8.13 -20.13
N LYS A 131 0.40 9.29 -20.81
CA LYS A 131 -0.68 9.70 -21.72
C LYS A 131 -0.99 8.62 -22.76
N ASP A 132 0.03 8.03 -23.37
CA ASP A 132 -0.16 7.02 -24.42
C ASP A 132 -0.78 5.73 -23.87
N ASP A 133 -0.38 5.28 -22.68
CA ASP A 133 -0.96 4.12 -22.01
C ASP A 133 -2.43 4.39 -21.59
N ALA A 134 -2.72 5.60 -21.10
CA ALA A 134 -4.07 6.01 -20.76
C ALA A 134 -4.99 6.03 -22.00
N MET A 135 -4.48 6.46 -23.16
CA MET A 135 -5.24 6.43 -24.41
C MET A 135 -5.59 4.99 -24.85
N GLN A 136 -4.71 4.01 -24.63
CA GLN A 136 -4.99 2.60 -24.95
C GLN A 136 -6.09 1.99 -24.06
N LEU A 137 -6.25 2.51 -22.85
CA LEU A 137 -7.22 2.02 -21.86
C LEU A 137 -8.50 2.88 -21.79
N GLN A 138 -8.59 3.95 -22.57
CA GLN A 138 -9.73 4.85 -22.54
C GLN A 138 -11.01 4.13 -22.95
N GLY A 139 -12.05 4.24 -22.10
CA GLY A 139 -13.35 3.61 -22.33
C GLY A 139 -13.39 2.11 -22.06
N LYS A 140 -12.31 1.50 -21.57
CA LYS A 140 -12.28 0.09 -21.20
C LYS A 140 -12.64 -0.10 -19.73
N VAL A 141 -13.24 -1.25 -19.43
CA VAL A 141 -13.59 -1.67 -18.06
C VAL A 141 -12.69 -2.78 -17.52
N ILE A 142 -11.85 -3.35 -18.38
CA ILE A 142 -10.76 -4.26 -18.02
C ILE A 142 -9.49 -3.72 -18.67
N ALA A 143 -8.38 -3.69 -17.93
CA ALA A 143 -7.10 -3.33 -18.52
C ALA A 143 -6.55 -4.51 -19.34
N ASP A 144 -6.37 -4.28 -20.63
CA ASP A 144 -5.85 -5.22 -21.62
C ASP A 144 -4.55 -4.70 -22.29
N HIS A 145 -3.97 -3.66 -21.70
CA HIS A 145 -2.72 -3.03 -22.14
C HIS A 145 -1.71 -3.08 -21.00
N ILE A 146 -0.48 -3.50 -21.30
CA ILE A 146 0.63 -3.47 -20.34
C ILE A 146 1.20 -2.05 -20.36
N PRO A 147 1.06 -1.27 -19.26
CA PRO A 147 1.53 0.09 -19.24
C PRO A 147 3.06 0.15 -19.31
N SER A 148 3.56 1.23 -19.90
CA SER A 148 4.98 1.52 -19.95
C SER A 148 5.54 1.73 -18.54
N VAL A 149 6.80 1.34 -18.34
CA VAL A 149 7.52 1.60 -17.08
C VAL A 149 7.49 3.09 -16.75
N LEU A 150 6.95 3.41 -15.57
CA LEU A 150 6.95 4.75 -15.02
C LEU A 150 8.29 5.03 -14.32
N PRO A 151 8.73 6.29 -14.27
CA PRO A 151 9.78 6.67 -13.31
C PRO A 151 9.34 6.30 -11.90
N GLU A 152 10.32 6.05 -11.03
CA GLU A 152 10.10 5.63 -9.65
C GLU A 152 9.06 6.52 -8.96
N PHE A 153 7.92 5.94 -8.60
CA PHE A 153 6.80 6.64 -7.99
C PHE A 153 6.51 6.04 -6.62
N ILE A 154 6.33 6.91 -5.62
CA ILE A 154 5.93 6.48 -4.29
C ILE A 154 4.42 6.27 -4.29
N LEU A 155 3.98 5.02 -4.41
CA LEU A 155 2.58 4.68 -4.22
C LEU A 155 2.21 4.92 -2.75
N GLY A 156 1.09 5.61 -2.50
CA GLY A 156 0.62 5.92 -1.15
C GLY A 156 0.12 4.71 -0.33
N GLY A 157 0.37 3.48 -0.78
CA GLY A 157 0.01 2.24 -0.09
C GLY A 157 0.89 1.97 1.14
N SER A 158 0.44 1.07 2.01
CA SER A 158 1.19 0.58 3.16
C SER A 158 1.15 -0.94 3.17
N THR A 159 2.30 -1.58 3.34
CA THR A 159 2.44 -3.04 3.35
C THR A 159 3.66 -3.45 4.17
N ASP A 160 3.54 -4.56 4.90
CA ASP A 160 4.62 -5.24 5.63
C ASP A 160 5.71 -5.81 4.72
N VAL A 161 5.45 -5.96 3.41
CA VAL A 161 6.48 -6.22 2.39
C VAL A 161 7.56 -5.13 2.40
N GLY A 162 7.22 -3.92 2.87
CA GLY A 162 8.18 -2.88 3.20
C GLY A 162 9.32 -3.41 4.07
N ASP A 163 9.01 -3.99 5.23
CA ASP A 163 9.97 -4.55 6.17
C ASP A 163 10.84 -5.67 5.55
N VAL A 164 10.27 -6.50 4.68
CA VAL A 164 11.03 -7.51 3.92
C VAL A 164 12.04 -6.84 2.98
N SER A 165 11.64 -5.78 2.27
CA SER A 165 12.51 -5.06 1.33
C SER A 165 13.71 -4.37 1.97
N TRP A 166 13.66 -4.12 3.29
CA TRP A 166 14.82 -3.64 4.06
C TRP A 166 15.84 -4.72 4.39
N ASN A 167 15.49 -5.99 4.22
CA ASN A 167 16.36 -7.13 4.54
C ASN A 167 16.87 -7.84 3.29
N VAL A 168 16.09 -7.82 2.19
CA VAL A 168 16.45 -8.47 0.93
C VAL A 168 15.92 -7.69 -0.29
N PRO A 169 16.60 -7.75 -1.45
CA PRO A 169 16.05 -7.26 -2.71
C PRO A 169 14.65 -7.85 -2.96
N THR A 170 13.68 -6.98 -3.23
CA THR A 170 12.25 -7.34 -3.30
C THR A 170 11.59 -6.70 -4.51
N VAL A 171 10.67 -7.43 -5.16
CA VAL A 171 9.81 -6.94 -6.24
C VAL A 171 8.40 -7.49 -6.04
N GLN A 172 7.38 -6.74 -6.46
CA GLN A 172 5.98 -7.13 -6.34
C GLN A 172 5.33 -7.21 -7.72
N CYS A 173 4.50 -8.22 -7.92
CA CYS A 173 3.74 -8.41 -9.15
C CYS A 173 2.31 -7.86 -8.98
N THR A 174 1.91 -6.94 -9.85
CA THR A 174 0.52 -6.49 -9.97
C THR A 174 -0.01 -6.89 -11.33
N THR A 175 -1.21 -7.44 -11.37
CA THR A 175 -1.91 -7.80 -12.60
C THR A 175 -3.41 -7.56 -12.44
N VAL A 176 -4.15 -7.73 -13.53
CA VAL A 176 -5.56 -7.38 -13.62
C VAL A 176 -6.40 -8.51 -13.03
N CYS A 177 -6.98 -8.24 -11.86
CA CYS A 177 -7.86 -9.16 -11.14
C CYS A 177 -9.28 -8.61 -10.93
N MET A 178 -9.55 -7.38 -11.37
CA MET A 178 -10.79 -6.66 -11.11
C MET A 178 -11.02 -5.59 -12.18
N ALA A 179 -12.23 -5.03 -12.22
CA ALA A 179 -12.61 -3.95 -13.11
C ALA A 179 -11.66 -2.75 -12.96
N LEU A 180 -11.31 -2.16 -14.10
CA LEU A 180 -10.43 -1.01 -14.19
C LEU A 180 -10.99 0.17 -13.38
N GLY A 181 -10.13 0.80 -12.58
CA GLY A 181 -10.51 1.93 -11.73
C GLY A 181 -11.21 1.56 -10.42
N THR A 182 -11.39 0.27 -10.09
CA THR A 182 -11.94 -0.15 -8.80
C THR A 182 -11.13 0.44 -7.64
N PRO A 183 -11.71 1.31 -6.78
CA PRO A 183 -11.01 1.79 -5.60
C PRO A 183 -10.80 0.66 -4.60
N LEU A 184 -9.58 0.53 -4.08
CA LEU A 184 -9.25 -0.47 -3.07
C LEU A 184 -10.04 -0.19 -1.76
N HIS A 185 -10.19 -1.23 -0.93
CA HIS A 185 -10.92 -1.16 0.36
C HIS A 185 -12.42 -0.82 0.23
N THR A 186 -13.07 -1.28 -0.85
CA THR A 186 -14.50 -1.07 -1.10
C THR A 186 -15.26 -2.39 -1.21
N TRP A 187 -16.59 -2.35 -1.06
CA TRP A 187 -17.46 -3.51 -1.30
C TRP A 187 -17.37 -4.03 -2.73
N GLN A 188 -17.07 -3.15 -3.70
CA GLN A 188 -16.81 -3.54 -5.08
C GLN A 188 -15.59 -4.46 -5.22
N VAL A 189 -14.54 -4.28 -4.41
CA VAL A 189 -13.41 -5.22 -4.37
C VAL A 189 -13.87 -6.57 -3.84
N VAL A 190 -14.63 -6.57 -2.74
CA VAL A 190 -15.13 -7.80 -2.09
C VAL A 190 -15.97 -8.63 -3.06
N SER A 191 -16.85 -7.99 -3.84
CA SER A 191 -17.72 -8.70 -4.80
C SER A 191 -16.98 -9.31 -5.99
N GLN A 192 -15.73 -8.91 -6.24
CA GLN A 192 -14.96 -9.36 -7.41
C GLN A 192 -13.94 -10.47 -7.08
N GLY A 193 -13.53 -10.60 -5.80
CA GLY A 193 -12.38 -11.43 -5.41
C GLY A 193 -12.51 -12.93 -5.69
N VAL A 194 -13.73 -13.46 -5.86
CA VAL A 194 -14.00 -14.88 -6.17
C VAL A 194 -14.48 -15.10 -7.61
N MET A 195 -14.48 -14.04 -8.43
CA MET A 195 -14.97 -14.07 -9.79
C MET A 195 -13.91 -14.64 -10.76
N PRO A 196 -14.31 -15.15 -11.93
CA PRO A 196 -13.36 -15.70 -12.90
C PRO A 196 -12.22 -14.74 -13.29
N ILE A 197 -12.50 -13.44 -13.46
CA ILE A 197 -11.49 -12.40 -13.70
C ILE A 197 -10.39 -12.38 -12.62
N ALA A 198 -10.75 -12.50 -11.34
CA ALA A 198 -9.80 -12.51 -10.23
C ALA A 198 -8.92 -13.75 -10.25
N HIS A 199 -9.49 -14.93 -10.53
CA HIS A 199 -8.73 -16.17 -10.64
C HIS A 199 -7.77 -16.16 -11.84
N LYS A 200 -8.20 -15.60 -12.99
CA LYS A 200 -7.35 -15.45 -14.18
C LYS A 200 -6.15 -14.53 -13.90
N GLY A 201 -6.39 -13.38 -13.27
CA GLY A 201 -5.34 -12.48 -12.81
C GLY A 201 -4.40 -13.17 -11.81
N MET A 202 -4.94 -13.83 -10.79
CA MET A 202 -4.14 -14.57 -9.80
C MET A 202 -3.23 -15.63 -10.45
N LEU A 203 -3.74 -16.43 -11.38
CA LEU A 203 -2.95 -17.41 -12.12
C LEU A 203 -1.87 -16.76 -12.98
N GLN A 204 -2.15 -15.59 -13.56
CA GLN A 204 -1.16 -14.85 -14.33
C GLN A 204 -0.06 -14.29 -13.43
N ALA A 205 -0.40 -13.73 -12.27
CA ALA A 205 0.59 -13.31 -11.28
C ALA A 205 1.49 -14.47 -10.84
N ALA A 206 0.90 -15.64 -10.59
CA ALA A 206 1.67 -16.84 -10.24
C ALA A 206 2.67 -17.24 -11.33
N LYS A 207 2.26 -17.22 -12.61
CA LYS A 207 3.15 -17.49 -13.75
C LYS A 207 4.27 -16.45 -13.84
N ILE A 208 3.94 -15.17 -13.75
CA ILE A 208 4.93 -14.08 -13.80
C ILE A 208 5.97 -14.24 -12.68
N MET A 209 5.53 -14.47 -11.45
CA MET A 209 6.44 -14.68 -10.31
C MET A 209 7.31 -15.93 -10.50
N ALA A 210 6.73 -17.04 -10.97
CA ALA A 210 7.47 -18.28 -11.21
C ALA A 210 8.52 -18.10 -12.32
N CYS A 211 8.16 -17.52 -13.46
CA CYS A 211 9.08 -17.26 -14.56
C CYS A 211 10.17 -16.26 -14.16
N THR A 212 9.84 -15.25 -13.33
CA THR A 212 10.83 -14.30 -12.79
C THR A 212 11.83 -15.03 -11.90
N ALA A 213 11.37 -15.93 -11.04
CA ALA A 213 12.25 -16.73 -10.20
C ALA A 213 13.18 -17.64 -11.02
N VAL A 214 12.67 -18.30 -12.07
CA VAL A 214 13.49 -19.09 -12.99
C VAL A 214 14.53 -18.24 -13.70
N ASP A 215 14.15 -17.07 -14.23
CA ASP A 215 15.09 -16.15 -14.91
C ASP A 215 16.21 -15.68 -13.97
N LEU A 216 15.90 -15.46 -12.68
CA LEU A 216 16.91 -15.10 -11.67
C LEU A 216 17.82 -16.26 -11.28
N ILE A 217 17.29 -17.49 -11.20
CA ILE A 217 18.08 -18.70 -10.92
C ILE A 217 19.06 -18.97 -12.07
N ASP A 218 18.59 -18.86 -13.31
CA ASP A 218 19.40 -19.12 -14.50
C ASP A 218 20.40 -17.98 -14.78
N ASN A 219 20.16 -16.77 -14.26
CA ASN A 219 21.03 -15.61 -14.41
C ASN A 219 21.51 -15.03 -13.06
N PRO A 220 22.46 -15.70 -12.37
CA PRO A 220 22.97 -15.23 -11.07
C PRO A 220 23.54 -13.80 -11.07
N ALA A 221 23.98 -13.30 -12.23
CA ALA A 221 24.44 -11.93 -12.38
C ALA A 221 23.36 -10.90 -12.03
N LEU A 222 22.08 -11.16 -12.36
CA LEU A 222 20.95 -10.29 -12.00
C LEU A 222 20.74 -10.25 -10.48
N ILE A 223 20.96 -11.36 -9.78
CA ILE A 223 20.87 -11.42 -8.33
C ILE A 223 21.96 -10.55 -7.69
N GLU A 224 23.20 -10.64 -8.19
CA GLU A 224 24.30 -9.85 -7.66
C GLU A 224 24.14 -8.35 -7.97
N GLU A 225 23.63 -8.00 -9.15
CA GLU A 225 23.27 -6.62 -9.49
C GLU A 225 22.14 -6.09 -8.60
N ALA A 226 21.08 -6.88 -8.39
CA ALA A 226 19.98 -6.51 -7.51
C ALA A 226 20.45 -6.29 -6.06
N LYS A 227 21.35 -7.14 -5.54
CA LYS A 227 21.95 -6.97 -4.21
C LYS A 227 22.82 -5.72 -4.14
N LYS A 228 23.56 -5.39 -5.20
CA LYS A 228 24.37 -4.19 -5.28
C LYS A 228 23.49 -2.93 -5.25
N GLU A 229 22.47 -2.85 -6.12
CA GLU A 229 21.51 -1.74 -6.14
C GLU A 229 20.84 -1.57 -4.76
N TRP A 230 20.42 -2.68 -4.15
CA TRP A 230 19.77 -2.66 -2.84
C TRP A 230 20.69 -2.10 -1.74
N LYS A 231 21.96 -2.52 -1.69
CA LYS A 231 22.94 -1.97 -0.73
C LYS A 231 23.20 -0.48 -0.96
N GLU A 232 23.30 -0.05 -2.22
CA GLU A 232 23.47 1.35 -2.58
C GLU A 232 22.26 2.19 -2.13
N ARG A 233 21.03 1.67 -2.30
CA ARG A 233 19.81 2.35 -1.88
C ARG A 233 19.62 2.42 -0.37
N LEU A 234 20.13 1.43 0.37
CA LEU A 234 20.14 1.47 1.83
C LEU A 234 21.11 2.52 2.36
N ASP A 235 22.14 2.89 1.60
CA ASP A 235 23.14 3.91 1.98
C ASP A 235 23.72 3.68 3.40
N GLY A 236 23.96 2.41 3.73
CA GLY A 236 24.46 1.99 5.04
C GLY A 236 23.40 1.90 6.16
N GLU A 237 22.15 2.29 5.91
CA GLU A 237 21.05 2.04 6.84
C GLU A 237 20.75 0.54 6.97
N THR A 238 20.26 0.15 8.14
CA THR A 238 19.84 -1.21 8.43
C THR A 238 18.37 -1.26 8.82
N TYR A 239 17.79 -2.46 8.67
CA TYR A 239 16.43 -2.70 9.14
C TYR A 239 16.36 -2.56 10.67
N VAL A 240 15.41 -1.76 11.14
CA VAL A 240 15.03 -1.66 12.54
C VAL A 240 13.51 -1.72 12.55
N SER A 241 12.95 -2.67 13.29
CA SER A 241 11.50 -2.79 13.38
C SER A 241 10.92 -1.54 14.02
N LEU A 242 9.86 -1.00 13.41
CA LEU A 242 9.06 0.05 14.00
C LEU A 242 8.13 -0.48 15.12
N ILE A 243 7.98 -1.80 15.20
CA ILE A 243 7.18 -2.46 16.23
C ILE A 243 8.03 -2.62 17.49
N PRO A 244 7.58 -2.12 18.66
CA PRO A 244 8.32 -2.30 19.91
C PRO A 244 8.54 -3.77 20.26
N GLU A 245 9.67 -4.05 20.93
CA GLU A 245 10.00 -5.39 21.38
C GLU A 245 8.93 -5.98 22.32
N GLY A 246 8.69 -7.28 22.22
CA GLY A 246 7.71 -7.99 23.05
C GLY A 246 6.24 -7.80 22.65
N LYS A 247 5.96 -7.05 21.57
CA LYS A 247 4.60 -6.98 21.01
C LYS A 247 4.27 -8.25 20.25
N MET A 248 3.08 -8.77 20.49
CA MET A 248 2.50 -9.91 19.78
C MET A 248 1.53 -9.41 18.72
N PRO A 249 1.37 -10.13 17.59
CA PRO A 249 0.35 -9.80 16.62
C PRO A 249 -1.04 -9.84 17.27
N PRO A 250 -2.02 -9.07 16.75
CA PRO A 250 -3.40 -9.13 17.22
C PRO A 250 -3.93 -10.56 17.17
N LYS A 251 -4.64 -10.99 18.22
CA LYS A 251 -5.40 -12.24 18.21
C LYS A 251 -6.77 -11.93 17.60
N PHE A 252 -7.01 -12.42 16.40
CA PHE A 252 -8.31 -12.35 15.72
C PHE A 252 -9.20 -13.52 16.11
#